data_AF-A0A2V8I126-F1
#
_entry.id   AF-A0A2V8I126-F1
#
_cell.length_a   1.000
_cell.length_b   1.000
_cell.length_c   1.000
_cell.angle_alpha   90.00
_cell.angle_beta   90.00
_cell.angle_gamma   90.00
#
_symmetry.space_group_name_H-M   'P 1'
#
loop_
_entity.id
_entity.type
_entity.pdbx_description
1 polymer ?
#
loop_
_entity_poly.entity_id
_entity_poly.type
_entity_poly.pdbx_seq_one_letter_code
_entity_poly.pdbx_strand_id
1 'polypeptide(L)'
;MSSACSSNRVRYNGSGDIDALLFLNGRQNLYYRFNNGVPNLITLYATPYHDGWNLDHDLGVYAQDKWTVHRFTLTGGVRFDSFKSSFPEETYGPIQFAPARNFTLPRTPNSNWKDITPRMGVAYDVFGTGKTAVKVSLNKYVVGSDGPAFTYGTQAPYNRVVHSTTRTWSDANRNFVPDCDLTSAVANGECGALNDPNFGKANPSTTYDPHAVTGWGNRPFDWELATSVQHELVPRVSVDVGYFRRWYGNFGVIDNLALAPADFDTYCIAAPADSRLPGGGTNRICDLYNVAPAKFSVPAQNFVTLASNYGKQIEHWNGVDFSAKARLISGMTVQGGISTGRTSTDNCEVAAKLPELISTATTALPLAYCHMDSPFLTQVKGLGAYTIPRLNVQFGASFQSNPGPIVQATFNAPSALAAPSLGRPLSGNATNAQVNLFGSNALAATPTTATAGAL
;
A
#
# COMPACT_ATOMS: atom_id res chain seq x y z
N MET A 1 15.50 -41.13 -10.88
CA MET A 1 14.08 -41.18 -11.25
C MET A 1 13.58 -39.73 -11.29
N SER A 2 13.34 -39.20 -12.49
CA SER A 2 12.66 -37.90 -12.69
C SER A 2 11.16 -38.17 -12.69
N SER A 3 10.39 -37.29 -12.06
CA SER A 3 8.94 -37.29 -12.09
C SER A 3 8.49 -35.87 -12.39
N ALA A 4 8.31 -35.57 -13.68
CA ALA A 4 7.69 -34.32 -14.08
C ALA A 4 6.23 -34.32 -13.60
N CYS A 5 5.85 -33.31 -12.83
CA CYS A 5 4.48 -33.14 -12.36
C CYS A 5 3.90 -31.89 -13.02
N SER A 6 2.96 -32.08 -13.95
CA SER A 6 2.15 -31.02 -14.52
C SER A 6 0.76 -31.08 -13.88
N SER A 7 0.25 -29.95 -13.40
CA SER A 7 -1.16 -29.84 -13.06
C SER A 7 -1.69 -28.50 -13.54
N ASN A 8 -2.97 -28.46 -13.90
CA ASN A 8 -3.64 -27.24 -14.35
C ASN A 8 -4.62 -26.84 -13.26
N ARG A 9 -4.54 -25.58 -12.82
CA ARG A 9 -5.57 -25.00 -11.96
C ARG A 9 -6.25 -23.90 -12.75
N VAL A 10 -7.51 -24.15 -13.10
CA VAL A 10 -8.38 -23.14 -13.72
C VAL A 10 -9.33 -22.65 -12.64
N ARG A 11 -9.32 -21.35 -12.34
CA ARG A 11 -10.44 -20.71 -11.65
C ARG A 11 -11.32 -20.09 -12.73
N TYR A 12 -12.55 -20.54 -12.84
CA TYR A 12 -13.55 -19.93 -13.70
C TYR A 12 -14.35 -18.90 -12.89
N ASN A 13 -14.61 -17.74 -13.52
CA ASN A 13 -15.61 -16.74 -13.16
C ASN A 13 -15.74 -16.44 -11.66
N GLY A 14 -14.98 -15.47 -11.18
CA GLY A 14 -15.24 -14.79 -9.92
C GLY A 14 -15.91 -13.45 -10.21
N SER A 15 -16.99 -13.12 -9.52
CA SER A 15 -17.45 -11.74 -9.40
C SER A 15 -17.30 -11.34 -7.95
N GLY A 16 -16.70 -10.19 -7.71
CA GLY A 16 -16.68 -9.57 -6.39
C GLY A 16 -17.50 -8.30 -6.44
N ASP A 17 -18.38 -8.14 -5.46
CA ASP A 17 -19.05 -6.87 -5.21
C ASP A 17 -18.79 -6.55 -3.75
N ILE A 18 -18.38 -5.31 -3.49
CA ILE A 18 -18.58 -4.74 -2.16
C ILE A 18 -20.05 -4.30 -2.13
N ASP A 19 -20.93 -5.29 -2.01
CA ASP A 19 -22.40 -5.13 -1.96
C ASP A 19 -22.87 -4.52 -0.61
N ALA A 20 -21.99 -3.75 0.00
CA ALA A 20 -22.27 -2.86 1.10
C ALA A 20 -22.38 -1.47 0.48
N LEU A 21 -23.57 -0.87 0.50
CA LEU A 21 -23.72 0.58 0.38
C LEU A 21 -22.64 1.20 1.29
N LEU A 22 -21.56 1.69 0.70
CA LEU A 22 -20.40 2.15 1.44
C LEU A 22 -20.76 3.48 2.07
N PHE A 23 -21.28 3.40 3.30
CA PHE A 23 -21.49 4.55 4.14
C PHE A 23 -20.22 4.78 4.95
N LEU A 24 -19.62 5.96 4.78
CA LEU A 24 -18.62 6.42 5.73
C LEU A 24 -19.36 6.79 7.03
N ASN A 25 -18.97 6.20 8.16
CA ASN A 25 -19.49 6.49 9.51
C ASN A 25 -21.03 6.40 9.68
N GLY A 26 -21.66 5.34 9.18
CA GLY A 26 -23.06 5.05 9.49
C GLY A 26 -24.05 6.07 8.91
N ARG A 27 -24.42 5.91 7.65
CA ARG A 27 -25.41 6.72 6.89
C ARG A 27 -25.18 8.25 6.85
N GLN A 28 -24.12 8.79 7.46
CA GLN A 28 -23.81 10.22 7.45
C GLN A 28 -22.88 10.56 6.28
N ASN A 29 -23.38 11.32 5.30
CA ASN A 29 -22.64 11.74 4.10
C ASN A 29 -21.88 13.05 4.26
N LEU A 30 -21.68 13.50 5.49
CA LEU A 30 -21.20 14.84 5.84
C LEU A 30 -20.18 14.73 6.96
N TYR A 31 -18.99 15.29 6.75
CA TYR A 31 -17.94 15.36 7.76
C TYR A 31 -17.53 16.81 8.03
N TYR A 32 -17.30 17.12 9.29
CA TYR A 32 -16.87 18.44 9.74
C TYR A 32 -15.41 18.42 10.14
N ARG A 33 -14.68 19.45 9.70
CA ARG A 33 -13.38 19.79 10.24
C ARG A 33 -13.47 21.12 10.98
N PHE A 34 -12.88 21.13 12.15
CA PHE A 34 -12.71 22.30 12.98
C PHE A 34 -11.22 22.57 13.17
N ASN A 35 -10.87 23.84 13.36
CA ASN A 35 -9.56 24.25 13.84
C ASN A 35 -9.73 24.86 15.23
N ASN A 36 -9.27 24.17 16.28
CA ASN A 36 -9.48 24.57 17.69
C ASN A 36 -10.95 24.90 18.02
N GLY A 37 -11.89 24.09 17.53
CA GLY A 37 -13.33 24.30 17.73
C GLY A 37 -13.98 25.32 16.80
N VAL A 38 -13.22 26.02 15.94
CA VAL A 38 -13.76 26.93 14.93
C VAL A 38 -14.03 26.15 13.64
N PRO A 39 -15.26 26.18 13.10
CA PRO A 39 -15.57 25.51 11.83
C PRO A 39 -14.76 26.06 10.67
N ASN A 40 -14.21 25.18 9.83
CA ASN A 40 -13.42 25.62 8.68
C ASN A 40 -13.61 24.83 7.38
N LEU A 41 -14.10 23.59 7.44
CA LEU A 41 -14.28 22.76 6.26
C LEU A 41 -15.38 21.73 6.49
N ILE A 42 -16.14 21.47 5.43
CA ILE A 42 -17.05 20.34 5.30
C ILE A 42 -16.52 19.42 4.20
N THR A 43 -16.67 18.11 4.40
CA THR A 43 -16.51 17.10 3.35
C THR A 43 -17.86 16.45 3.09
N LEU A 44 -18.28 16.43 1.83
CA LEU A 44 -19.49 15.76 1.36
C LEU A 44 -19.12 14.44 0.68
N TYR A 45 -19.97 13.43 0.84
CA TYR A 45 -19.82 12.13 0.18
C TYR A 45 -21.04 11.77 -0.66
N ALA A 46 -20.79 11.25 -1.85
CA ALA A 46 -21.79 10.88 -2.85
C ALA A 46 -22.28 9.44 -2.68
N THR A 47 -22.55 9.02 -1.44
CA THR A 47 -23.01 7.66 -1.14
C THR A 47 -24.55 7.57 -1.18
N PRO A 48 -25.12 6.39 -1.45
CA PRO A 48 -24.42 5.16 -1.80
C PRO A 48 -23.92 5.11 -3.25
N TYR A 49 -22.95 4.23 -3.46
CA TYR A 49 -22.44 3.80 -4.76
C TYR A 49 -22.18 2.30 -4.71
N HIS A 50 -22.17 1.67 -5.88
CA HIS A 50 -21.79 0.27 -6.07
C HIS A 50 -20.38 0.21 -6.64
N ASP A 51 -19.68 -0.86 -6.35
CA ASP A 51 -18.34 -1.08 -6.86
C ASP A 51 -18.16 -2.58 -7.14
N GLY A 52 -18.47 -2.96 -8.38
CA GLY A 52 -18.48 -4.35 -8.82
C GLY A 52 -17.32 -4.63 -9.76
N TRP A 53 -16.79 -5.85 -9.74
CA TRP A 53 -15.79 -6.30 -10.71
C TRP A 53 -15.98 -7.76 -11.09
N ASN A 54 -15.55 -8.09 -12.30
CA ASN A 54 -15.61 -9.44 -12.87
C ASN A 54 -14.20 -9.93 -13.18
N LEU A 55 -13.89 -11.14 -12.71
CA LEU A 55 -12.77 -11.95 -13.18
C LEU A 55 -13.23 -12.74 -14.40
N ASP A 56 -13.01 -12.17 -15.59
CA ASP A 56 -13.34 -12.82 -16.85
C ASP A 56 -12.62 -14.17 -17.00
N HIS A 57 -11.34 -14.26 -16.60
CA HIS A 57 -10.64 -15.54 -16.42
C HIS A 57 -9.33 -15.40 -15.63
N ASP A 58 -8.94 -16.47 -14.93
CA ASP A 58 -7.62 -16.65 -14.31
C ASP A 58 -7.13 -18.08 -14.55
N LEU A 59 -6.36 -18.25 -15.63
CA LEU A 59 -5.81 -19.53 -16.07
C LEU A 59 -4.35 -19.64 -15.65
N GLY A 60 -4.02 -20.72 -14.94
CA GLY A 60 -2.64 -21.07 -14.62
C GLY A 60 -2.24 -22.45 -15.13
N VAL A 61 -1.20 -22.50 -15.96
CA VAL A 61 -0.58 -23.75 -16.46
C VAL A 61 0.86 -23.78 -15.98
N TYR A 62 1.31 -24.90 -15.42
CA TYR A 62 2.69 -25.02 -14.94
C TYR A 62 3.31 -26.38 -15.23
N ALA A 63 4.64 -26.37 -15.33
CA ALA A 63 5.48 -27.55 -15.38
C ALA A 63 6.60 -27.40 -14.36
N GLN A 64 6.92 -28.48 -13.67
CA GLN A 64 8.02 -28.52 -12.71
C GLN A 64 8.69 -29.90 -12.73
N ASP A 65 9.99 -29.91 -12.51
CA ASP A 65 10.77 -31.12 -12.33
C ASP A 65 11.76 -30.97 -11.16
N LYS A 66 12.17 -32.12 -10.63
CA LYS A 66 13.13 -32.25 -9.55
C LYS A 66 14.15 -33.31 -9.92
N TRP A 67 15.42 -32.92 -9.92
CA TRP A 67 16.54 -33.83 -10.15
C TRP A 67 17.40 -33.91 -8.90
N THR A 68 17.61 -35.13 -8.41
CA THR A 68 18.57 -35.39 -7.34
C THR A 68 19.69 -36.27 -7.88
N VAL A 69 20.92 -35.75 -7.83
CA VAL A 69 22.14 -36.47 -8.21
C VAL A 69 23.10 -36.38 -7.02
N HIS A 70 23.38 -37.53 -6.41
CA HIS A 70 24.16 -37.62 -5.18
C HIS A 70 23.67 -36.63 -4.10
N ARG A 71 24.51 -35.65 -3.77
CA ARG A 71 24.31 -34.67 -2.71
C ARG A 71 23.64 -33.39 -3.19
N PHE A 72 23.34 -33.30 -4.49
CA PHE A 72 22.79 -32.12 -5.14
C PHE A 72 21.36 -32.40 -5.59
N THR A 73 20.43 -31.55 -5.18
CA THR A 73 19.04 -31.55 -5.63
C THR A 73 18.73 -30.23 -6.29
N LEU A 74 18.32 -30.27 -7.56
CA LEU A 74 17.84 -29.14 -8.32
C LEU A 74 16.32 -29.26 -8.49
N THR A 75 15.61 -28.17 -8.28
CA THR A 75 14.20 -28.02 -8.58
C THR A 75 14.01 -26.86 -9.55
N GLY A 76 13.33 -27.11 -10.66
CA GLY A 76 13.00 -26.08 -11.64
C GLY A 76 11.54 -26.16 -12.02
N GLY A 77 10.89 -25.02 -12.14
CA GLY A 77 9.52 -24.92 -12.59
C GLY A 77 9.26 -23.62 -13.32
N VAL A 78 8.26 -23.65 -14.18
CA VAL A 78 7.75 -22.49 -14.90
C VAL A 78 6.24 -22.53 -14.89
N ARG A 79 5.63 -21.37 -14.72
CA ARG A 79 4.19 -21.20 -14.76
C ARG A 79 3.83 -20.10 -15.75
N PHE A 80 2.87 -20.41 -16.61
CA PHE A 80 2.15 -19.45 -17.44
C PHE A 80 0.85 -19.07 -16.72
N ASP A 81 0.58 -17.77 -16.66
CA ASP A 81 -0.67 -17.21 -16.17
C ASP A 81 -1.33 -16.36 -17.26
N SER A 82 -2.65 -16.53 -17.47
CA SER A 82 -3.49 -15.65 -18.29
C SER A 82 -4.59 -15.10 -17.39
N PHE A 83 -4.58 -13.78 -17.21
CA PHE A 83 -5.51 -13.10 -16.34
C PHE A 83 -6.28 -12.04 -17.12
N LYS A 84 -7.60 -12.03 -16.96
CA LYS A 84 -8.44 -10.98 -17.50
C LYS A 84 -9.55 -10.59 -16.53
N SER A 85 -9.75 -9.29 -16.38
CA SER A 85 -10.82 -8.71 -15.59
C SER A 85 -11.56 -7.61 -16.35
N SER A 86 -12.75 -7.31 -15.87
CA SER A 86 -13.61 -6.23 -16.37
C SER A 86 -14.47 -5.66 -15.26
N PHE A 87 -15.01 -4.47 -15.48
CA PHE A 87 -16.01 -3.85 -14.62
C PHE A 87 -17.37 -3.92 -15.29
N PRO A 88 -18.45 -4.31 -14.58
CA PRO A 88 -19.80 -4.32 -15.10
C PRO A 88 -20.28 -2.89 -15.44
N GLU A 89 -21.42 -2.82 -16.11
CA GLU A 89 -22.13 -1.55 -16.26
C GLU A 89 -22.67 -1.10 -14.90
N GLU A 90 -22.57 0.19 -14.60
CA GLU A 90 -23.03 0.76 -13.34
C GLU A 90 -23.96 1.94 -13.58
N THR A 91 -25.09 1.94 -12.88
CA THR A 91 -26.08 3.02 -12.94
C THR A 91 -26.10 3.81 -11.64
N TYR A 92 -26.00 5.13 -11.76
CA TYR A 92 -25.93 6.07 -10.65
C TYR A 92 -27.24 6.85 -10.54
N GLY A 93 -28.03 6.50 -9.53
CA GLY A 93 -29.29 7.20 -9.23
C GLY A 93 -29.13 8.38 -8.25
N PRO A 94 -30.21 9.12 -7.97
CA PRO A 94 -30.21 10.28 -7.07
C PRO A 94 -29.65 9.98 -5.68
N ILE A 95 -28.97 10.96 -5.08
CA ILE A 95 -28.43 10.90 -3.71
C ILE A 95 -28.70 12.20 -2.95
N GLN A 96 -28.50 12.16 -1.63
CA GLN A 96 -28.79 13.25 -0.71
C GLN A 96 -28.26 14.62 -1.16
N PHE A 97 -26.99 14.69 -1.61
CA PHE A 97 -26.34 15.94 -2.00
C PHE A 97 -26.19 16.13 -3.51
N ALA A 98 -26.75 15.23 -4.32
CA ALA A 98 -26.85 15.35 -5.77
C ALA A 98 -28.16 14.72 -6.26
N PRO A 99 -29.32 15.36 -5.99
CA PRO A 99 -30.63 14.78 -6.29
C PRO A 99 -30.90 14.66 -7.81
N ALA A 100 -30.20 15.42 -8.63
CA ALA A 100 -30.28 15.33 -10.10
C ALA A 100 -29.35 14.26 -10.70
N ARG A 101 -28.59 13.51 -9.88
CA ARG A 101 -27.68 12.46 -10.36
C ARG A 101 -28.50 11.33 -11.01
N ASN A 102 -28.38 11.18 -12.33
CA ASN A 102 -28.98 10.09 -13.08
C ASN A 102 -28.18 9.82 -14.36
N PHE A 103 -27.31 8.81 -14.34
CA PHE A 103 -26.55 8.39 -15.52
C PHE A 103 -26.06 6.95 -15.38
N THR A 104 -25.69 6.35 -16.51
CA THR A 104 -25.12 4.99 -16.57
C THR A 104 -23.74 5.06 -17.22
N LEU A 105 -22.79 4.35 -16.62
CA LEU A 105 -21.46 4.17 -17.17
C LEU A 105 -21.34 2.73 -17.71
N PRO A 106 -20.91 2.56 -18.97
CA PRO A 106 -20.91 1.25 -19.61
C PRO A 106 -19.88 0.32 -18.99
N ARG A 107 -20.09 -0.99 -19.21
CA ARG A 107 -19.09 -2.04 -18.93
C ARG A 107 -17.72 -1.64 -19.49
N THR A 108 -16.69 -1.70 -18.65
CA THR A 108 -15.35 -1.23 -18.99
C THR A 108 -14.34 -2.39 -18.88
N PRO A 109 -13.54 -2.71 -19.91
CA PRO A 109 -12.43 -3.65 -19.78
C PRO A 109 -11.44 -3.16 -18.73
N ASN A 110 -10.81 -4.09 -18.00
CA ASN A 110 -9.72 -3.76 -17.06
C ASN A 110 -8.43 -4.46 -17.51
N SER A 111 -7.85 -5.31 -16.68
CA SER A 111 -6.54 -5.87 -16.91
C SER A 111 -6.65 -7.10 -17.80
N ASN A 112 -5.67 -7.30 -18.69
CA ASN A 112 -5.57 -8.44 -19.60
C ASN A 112 -4.09 -8.83 -19.76
N TRP A 113 -3.57 -9.52 -18.76
CA TRP A 113 -2.16 -9.85 -18.65
C TRP A 113 -1.87 -11.31 -18.98
N LYS A 114 -0.68 -11.52 -19.52
CA LYS A 114 -0.06 -12.82 -19.72
C LYS A 114 1.30 -12.81 -19.04
N ASP A 115 1.57 -13.78 -18.19
CA ASP A 115 2.80 -13.81 -17.42
C ASP A 115 3.49 -15.17 -17.53
N ILE A 116 4.82 -15.14 -17.47
CA ILE A 116 5.66 -16.33 -17.27
C ILE A 116 6.44 -16.12 -15.98
N THR A 117 6.24 -17.02 -15.03
CA THR A 117 6.87 -16.98 -13.71
C THR A 117 7.75 -18.21 -13.50
N PRO A 118 9.09 -18.06 -13.50
CA PRO A 118 9.99 -19.14 -13.15
C PRO A 118 10.06 -19.34 -11.63
N ARG A 119 10.32 -20.57 -11.22
CA ARG A 119 10.66 -20.98 -9.86
C ARG A 119 11.86 -21.90 -9.90
N MET A 120 12.92 -21.56 -9.18
CA MET A 120 14.14 -22.35 -9.19
C MET A 120 14.70 -22.50 -7.78
N GLY A 121 15.25 -23.67 -7.49
CA GLY A 121 15.79 -24.00 -6.18
C GLY A 121 16.88 -25.06 -6.26
N VAL A 122 17.85 -24.96 -5.36
CA VAL A 122 18.97 -25.87 -5.20
C VAL A 122 19.07 -26.24 -3.73
N ALA A 123 19.27 -27.52 -3.43
CA ALA A 123 19.65 -28.01 -2.13
C ALA A 123 20.91 -28.88 -2.25
N TYR A 124 21.90 -28.61 -1.40
CA TYR A 124 23.16 -29.31 -1.37
C TYR A 124 23.45 -29.84 0.03
N ASP A 125 23.60 -31.15 0.17
CA ASP A 125 24.09 -31.78 1.40
C ASP A 125 25.61 -31.59 1.49
N VAL A 126 26.07 -30.81 2.47
CA VAL A 126 27.45 -30.33 2.61
C VAL A 126 28.43 -31.42 3.04
N PHE A 127 27.94 -32.51 3.65
CA PHE A 127 28.80 -33.62 4.09
C PHE A 127 28.35 -34.99 3.57
N GLY A 128 27.18 -35.09 2.94
CA GLY A 128 26.60 -36.36 2.50
C GLY A 128 25.96 -37.16 3.64
N THR A 129 25.78 -36.53 4.80
CA THR A 129 25.24 -37.15 6.02
C THR A 129 23.77 -36.81 6.26
N GLY A 130 23.17 -35.95 5.44
CA GLY A 130 21.83 -35.40 5.63
C GLY A 130 21.71 -34.40 6.79
N LYS A 131 22.82 -34.08 7.48
CA LYS A 131 22.82 -33.23 8.69
C LYS A 131 23.10 -31.77 8.43
N THR A 132 23.70 -31.42 7.29
CA THR A 132 23.99 -30.04 6.92
C THR A 132 23.59 -29.81 5.48
N ALA A 133 22.65 -28.89 5.26
CA ALA A 133 22.15 -28.57 3.93
C ALA A 133 22.24 -27.07 3.67
N VAL A 134 22.81 -26.70 2.53
CA VAL A 134 22.66 -25.36 1.96
C VAL A 134 21.50 -25.39 0.98
N LYS A 135 20.60 -24.41 1.07
CA LYS A 135 19.45 -24.25 0.20
C LYS A 135 19.47 -22.87 -0.41
N VAL A 136 19.25 -22.77 -1.71
CA VAL A 136 19.15 -21.49 -2.44
C VAL A 136 17.93 -21.57 -3.34
N SER A 137 17.13 -20.52 -3.41
CA SER A 137 16.03 -20.43 -4.36
C SER A 137 15.84 -19.03 -4.88
N LEU A 138 15.38 -18.92 -6.13
CA LEU A 138 15.06 -17.67 -6.80
C LEU A 138 13.72 -17.83 -7.51
N ASN A 139 12.72 -17.07 -7.11
CA ASN A 139 11.36 -17.26 -7.57
C ASN A 139 10.73 -15.94 -7.96
N LYS A 140 9.97 -15.92 -9.07
CA LYS A 140 9.14 -14.78 -9.45
C LYS A 140 7.69 -15.02 -9.04
N TYR A 141 7.07 -14.01 -8.46
CA TYR A 141 5.65 -13.99 -8.13
C TYR A 141 5.00 -12.77 -8.78
N VAL A 142 3.76 -12.92 -9.21
CA VAL A 142 2.95 -11.82 -9.75
C VAL A 142 1.80 -11.54 -8.81
N VAL A 143 1.37 -10.28 -8.73
CA VAL A 143 0.28 -9.89 -7.85
C VAL A 143 -1.05 -10.45 -8.36
N GLY A 144 -1.89 -10.95 -7.45
CA GLY A 144 -3.32 -11.07 -7.69
C GLY A 144 -3.95 -9.70 -7.47
N SER A 145 -4.11 -8.92 -8.53
CA SER A 145 -4.78 -7.62 -8.46
C SER A 145 -6.10 -7.68 -9.22
N ASP A 146 -7.19 -7.68 -8.47
CA ASP A 146 -8.55 -7.57 -8.97
C ASP A 146 -9.33 -6.48 -8.22
N GLY A 147 -10.19 -5.78 -8.96
CA GLY A 147 -11.03 -4.74 -8.39
C GLY A 147 -10.48 -3.30 -8.45
N PRO A 148 -11.23 -2.36 -7.87
CA PRO A 148 -11.23 -0.92 -8.12
C PRO A 148 -10.17 -0.13 -7.34
N ALA A 149 -9.70 -0.67 -6.21
CA ALA A 149 -8.78 -0.02 -5.28
C ALA A 149 -7.30 -0.15 -5.66
N PHE A 150 -7.00 -0.91 -6.72
CA PHE A 150 -5.65 -1.03 -7.27
C PHE A 150 -5.38 0.09 -8.28
N THR A 151 -4.12 0.51 -8.42
CA THR A 151 -3.72 1.61 -9.33
C THR A 151 -4.27 1.43 -10.75
N TYR A 152 -4.26 0.21 -11.27
CA TYR A 152 -4.78 -0.12 -12.60
C TYR A 152 -6.30 -0.40 -12.63
N GLY A 153 -6.92 -0.61 -11.46
CA GLY A 153 -8.37 -0.76 -11.28
C GLY A 153 -9.13 0.57 -11.28
N THR A 154 -8.43 1.70 -11.39
CA THR A 154 -9.02 3.03 -11.53
C THR A 154 -9.91 3.16 -12.77
N GLN A 155 -9.87 2.20 -13.71
CA GLN A 155 -10.79 2.10 -14.87
C GLN A 155 -12.23 1.80 -14.46
N ALA A 156 -12.45 1.39 -13.20
CA ALA A 156 -13.76 1.14 -12.66
C ALA A 156 -14.69 2.32 -12.94
N PRO A 157 -15.91 2.09 -13.45
CA PRO A 157 -16.93 3.13 -13.58
C PRO A 157 -17.09 3.94 -12.28
N TYR A 158 -17.02 3.28 -11.12
CA TYR A 158 -16.87 3.90 -9.80
C TYR A 158 -15.85 5.04 -9.75
N ASN A 159 -14.59 4.79 -10.11
CA ASN A 159 -13.52 5.79 -10.04
C ASN A 159 -13.68 6.95 -11.04
N ARG A 160 -14.64 6.85 -11.97
CA ARG A 160 -14.99 7.90 -12.95
C ARG A 160 -16.16 8.76 -12.47
N VAL A 161 -16.52 8.72 -11.19
CA VAL A 161 -17.51 9.60 -10.57
C VAL A 161 -16.86 10.31 -9.38
N VAL A 162 -17.13 11.60 -9.21
CA VAL A 162 -16.59 12.35 -8.08
C VAL A 162 -17.41 12.03 -6.83
N HIS A 163 -16.89 11.13 -6.00
CA HIS A 163 -17.59 10.62 -4.80
C HIS A 163 -17.39 11.45 -3.54
N SER A 164 -16.45 12.38 -3.54
CA SER A 164 -16.23 13.27 -2.42
C SER A 164 -15.81 14.64 -2.90
N THR A 165 -16.21 15.68 -2.16
CA THR A 165 -15.77 17.05 -2.38
C THR A 165 -15.70 17.74 -1.04
N THR A 166 -14.91 18.82 -0.97
CA THR A 166 -14.79 19.65 0.22
C THR A 166 -15.28 21.05 -0.09
N ARG A 167 -15.76 21.76 0.94
CA ARG A 167 -16.06 23.20 0.87
C ARG A 167 -15.77 23.86 2.19
N THR A 168 -15.34 25.11 2.16
CA THR A 168 -15.23 25.91 3.37
C THR A 168 -16.62 26.28 3.87
N TRP A 169 -16.75 26.52 5.16
CA TRP A 169 -17.96 27.09 5.75
C TRP A 169 -17.59 27.89 6.99
N SER A 170 -18.46 28.82 7.35
CA SER A 170 -18.35 29.65 8.55
C SER A 170 -19.66 29.64 9.30
N ASP A 171 -19.62 29.35 10.59
CA ASP A 171 -20.79 29.28 11.46
C ASP A 171 -20.96 30.61 12.19
N ALA A 172 -21.85 31.48 11.70
CA ALA A 172 -22.04 32.81 12.24
C ALA A 172 -22.85 32.80 13.54
N ASN A 173 -23.75 31.83 13.71
CA ASN A 173 -24.66 31.74 14.85
C ASN A 173 -24.20 30.72 15.92
N ARG A 174 -23.10 30.02 15.69
CA ARG A 174 -22.45 29.05 16.59
C ARG A 174 -23.31 27.82 16.92
N ASN A 175 -24.20 27.43 16.01
CA ASN A 175 -25.07 26.26 16.19
C ASN A 175 -24.42 24.96 15.69
N PHE A 176 -23.25 25.04 15.05
CA PHE A 176 -22.52 23.93 14.41
C PHE A 176 -23.32 23.20 13.32
N VAL A 177 -24.25 23.90 12.68
CA VAL A 177 -25.08 23.44 11.56
C VAL A 177 -24.87 24.38 10.37
N PRO A 178 -24.43 23.89 9.20
CA PRO A 178 -24.23 24.73 8.04
C PRO A 178 -25.56 25.30 7.53
N ASP A 179 -25.76 26.60 7.69
CA ASP A 179 -26.95 27.29 7.19
C ASP A 179 -26.76 27.65 5.69
N CYS A 180 -26.75 26.61 4.85
CA CYS A 180 -26.58 26.72 3.40
C CYS A 180 -27.26 25.57 2.66
N ASP A 181 -27.47 25.72 1.34
CA ASP A 181 -27.89 24.61 0.49
C ASP A 181 -26.67 23.77 0.07
N LEU A 182 -26.56 22.58 0.67
CA LEU A 182 -25.46 21.64 0.44
C LEU A 182 -25.47 20.98 -0.95
N THR A 183 -26.53 21.16 -1.75
CA THR A 183 -26.60 20.66 -3.13
C THR A 183 -26.06 21.64 -4.17
N SER A 184 -25.86 22.91 -3.79
CA SER A 184 -25.27 23.93 -4.67
C SER A 184 -23.76 23.74 -4.83
N ALA A 185 -23.29 23.79 -6.08
CA ALA A 185 -21.86 23.78 -6.39
C ALA A 185 -21.16 25.13 -6.14
N VAL A 186 -21.93 26.23 -6.13
CA VAL A 186 -21.43 27.59 -5.90
C VAL A 186 -21.64 28.01 -4.45
N ALA A 187 -20.90 29.05 -4.03
CA ALA A 187 -21.01 29.60 -2.68
C ALA A 187 -22.44 30.08 -2.38
N ASN A 188 -22.95 29.76 -1.20
CA ASN A 188 -24.29 30.11 -0.74
C ASN A 188 -24.40 30.08 0.79
N GLY A 189 -25.16 31.03 1.36
CA GLY A 189 -25.31 31.15 2.81
C GLY A 189 -23.95 31.13 3.52
N GLU A 190 -23.80 30.22 4.48
CA GLU A 190 -22.57 30.01 5.26
C GLU A 190 -21.46 29.21 4.55
N CYS A 191 -21.73 28.68 3.36
CA CYS A 191 -20.85 27.72 2.69
C CYS A 191 -20.17 28.32 1.46
N GLY A 192 -18.85 28.14 1.35
CA GLY A 192 -18.06 28.45 0.17
C GLY A 192 -18.36 27.53 -1.01
N ALA A 193 -17.80 27.79 -2.19
CA ALA A 193 -17.98 26.91 -3.35
C ALA A 193 -17.38 25.51 -3.12
N LEU A 194 -17.86 24.50 -3.86
CA LEU A 194 -17.24 23.16 -3.84
C LEU A 194 -15.83 23.22 -4.43
N ASN A 195 -14.91 22.46 -3.83
CA ASN A 195 -13.56 22.28 -4.36
C ASN A 195 -13.57 21.56 -5.72
N ASP A 196 -14.49 20.60 -5.89
CA ASP A 196 -14.79 19.98 -7.17
C ASP A 196 -16.28 20.16 -7.55
N PRO A 197 -16.61 20.97 -8.57
CA PRO A 197 -17.99 21.20 -9.03
C PRO A 197 -18.59 20.02 -9.81
N ASN A 198 -17.81 18.96 -10.07
CA ASN A 198 -18.25 17.71 -10.66
C ASN A 198 -18.74 16.70 -9.62
N PHE A 199 -18.85 17.07 -8.34
CA PHE A 199 -19.40 16.21 -7.29
C PHE A 199 -20.70 15.52 -7.72
N GLY A 200 -20.72 14.18 -7.62
CA GLY A 200 -21.84 13.34 -8.03
C GLY A 200 -22.03 13.21 -9.55
N LYS A 201 -21.13 13.74 -10.39
CA LYS A 201 -21.15 13.61 -11.86
C LYS A 201 -20.05 12.69 -12.35
N ALA A 202 -20.22 12.15 -13.56
CA ALA A 202 -19.17 11.42 -14.25
C ALA A 202 -18.02 12.37 -14.64
N ASN A 203 -16.79 11.99 -14.28
CA ASN A 203 -15.55 12.62 -14.68
C ASN A 203 -14.73 11.64 -15.55
N PRO A 204 -14.88 11.67 -16.89
CA PRO A 204 -14.21 10.73 -17.78
C PRO A 204 -12.72 11.04 -18.01
N SER A 205 -12.08 11.85 -17.16
CA SER A 205 -10.74 12.39 -17.42
C SER A 205 -9.57 11.42 -17.18
N THR A 206 -9.83 10.21 -16.67
CA THR A 206 -8.79 9.20 -16.45
C THR A 206 -8.60 8.30 -17.68
N THR A 207 -7.39 8.28 -18.20
CA THR A 207 -6.94 7.45 -19.33
C THR A 207 -5.83 6.49 -18.91
N TYR A 208 -5.52 5.51 -19.75
CA TYR A 208 -4.64 4.39 -19.37
C TYR A 208 -3.69 4.05 -20.50
N ASP A 209 -2.46 3.73 -20.10
CA ASP A 209 -1.49 3.12 -20.98
C ASP A 209 -1.89 1.66 -21.26
N PRO A 210 -2.17 1.28 -22.52
CA PRO A 210 -2.43 -0.11 -22.88
C PRO A 210 -1.29 -1.06 -22.46
N HIS A 211 -0.05 -0.56 -22.40
CA HIS A 211 1.11 -1.32 -21.95
C HIS A 211 1.18 -1.53 -20.44
N ALA A 212 0.40 -0.80 -19.64
CA ALA A 212 0.30 -1.06 -18.20
C ALA A 212 -0.75 -2.14 -17.87
N VAL A 213 -1.86 -2.16 -18.63
CA VAL A 213 -3.02 -3.00 -18.32
C VAL A 213 -3.18 -4.23 -19.21
N THR A 214 -2.50 -4.28 -20.37
CA THR A 214 -2.57 -5.42 -21.28
C THR A 214 -1.21 -5.94 -21.69
N GLY A 215 -1.12 -7.21 -22.10
CA GLY A 215 0.07 -7.78 -22.73
C GLY A 215 0.91 -8.66 -21.81
N TRP A 216 2.18 -8.86 -22.17
CA TRP A 216 3.06 -9.82 -21.52
C TRP A 216 3.96 -9.17 -20.48
N GLY A 217 3.97 -9.70 -19.26
CA GLY A 217 4.95 -9.33 -18.23
C GLY A 217 4.83 -7.89 -17.72
N ASN A 218 3.68 -7.24 -17.92
CA ASN A 218 3.39 -5.87 -17.46
C ASN A 218 2.78 -5.84 -16.05
N ARG A 219 2.32 -6.98 -15.55
CA ARG A 219 1.73 -7.11 -14.22
C ARG A 219 2.76 -6.80 -13.13
N PRO A 220 2.39 -6.13 -12.02
CA PRO A 220 3.25 -5.98 -10.87
C PRO A 220 3.74 -7.33 -10.37
N PHE A 221 5.03 -7.40 -10.09
CA PHE A 221 5.68 -8.64 -9.69
C PHE A 221 6.70 -8.39 -8.60
N ASP A 222 7.10 -9.48 -7.97
CA ASP A 222 8.27 -9.52 -7.12
C ASP A 222 9.13 -10.74 -7.45
N TRP A 223 10.42 -10.59 -7.19
CA TRP A 223 11.36 -11.70 -7.13
C TRP A 223 11.78 -11.90 -5.68
N GLU A 224 11.93 -13.15 -5.30
CA GLU A 224 12.43 -13.54 -3.99
C GLU A 224 13.65 -14.44 -4.16
N LEU A 225 14.79 -14.00 -3.62
CA LEU A 225 15.96 -14.81 -3.37
C LEU A 225 15.91 -15.27 -1.91
N ALA A 226 16.00 -16.58 -1.68
CA ALA A 226 16.10 -17.16 -0.35
C ALA A 226 17.29 -18.12 -0.29
N THR A 227 18.23 -17.86 0.62
CA THR A 227 19.43 -18.67 0.84
C THR A 227 19.49 -19.06 2.30
N SER A 228 19.49 -20.36 2.62
CA SER A 228 19.58 -20.83 4.00
C SER A 228 20.59 -21.95 4.20
N VAL A 229 21.10 -22.05 5.43
CA VAL A 229 21.92 -23.15 5.91
C VAL A 229 21.21 -23.80 7.08
N GLN A 230 20.87 -25.06 6.92
CA GLN A 230 20.27 -25.88 7.96
C GLN A 230 21.30 -26.88 8.49
N HIS A 231 21.38 -27.02 9.82
CA HIS A 231 22.30 -27.94 10.47
C HIS A 231 21.67 -28.65 11.67
N GLU A 232 21.84 -29.97 11.77
CA GLU A 232 21.64 -30.75 12.99
C GLU A 232 22.88 -30.60 13.88
N LEU A 233 22.75 -29.85 14.98
CA LEU A 233 23.84 -29.64 15.95
C LEU A 233 24.14 -30.92 16.73
N VAL A 234 23.09 -31.54 17.24
CA VAL A 234 23.09 -32.82 17.96
C VAL A 234 21.77 -33.54 17.67
N PRO A 235 21.65 -34.85 17.93
CA PRO A 235 20.39 -35.55 17.71
C PRO A 235 19.22 -34.81 18.37
N ARG A 236 18.19 -34.53 17.57
CA ARG A 236 16.95 -33.83 17.95
C ARG A 236 17.09 -32.31 18.17
N VAL A 237 18.23 -31.71 17.86
CA VAL A 237 18.44 -30.26 17.88
C VAL A 237 18.95 -29.79 16.53
N SER A 238 18.21 -28.87 15.90
CA SER A 238 18.57 -28.30 14.60
C SER A 238 18.47 -26.78 14.61
N VAL A 239 19.35 -26.14 13.85
CA VAL A 239 19.30 -24.71 13.56
C VAL A 239 19.18 -24.47 12.06
N ASP A 240 18.58 -23.34 11.69
CA ASP A 240 18.53 -22.83 10.32
C ASP A 240 18.79 -21.33 10.36
N VAL A 241 19.68 -20.88 9.48
CA VAL A 241 19.98 -19.45 9.25
C VAL A 241 19.67 -19.17 7.79
N GLY A 242 18.77 -18.23 7.52
CA GLY A 242 18.37 -17.83 6.18
C GLY A 242 18.59 -16.34 5.94
N TYR A 243 19.05 -15.99 4.74
CA TYR A 243 18.99 -14.65 4.17
C TYR A 243 17.95 -14.62 3.06
N PHE A 244 17.15 -13.55 3.06
CA PHE A 244 16.04 -13.36 2.15
C PHE A 244 16.12 -11.97 1.54
N ARG A 245 15.94 -11.88 0.22
CA ARG A 245 15.84 -10.63 -0.52
C ARG A 245 14.63 -10.69 -1.43
N ARG A 246 13.68 -9.77 -1.24
CA ARG A 246 12.53 -9.58 -2.12
C ARG A 246 12.67 -8.24 -2.84
N TRP A 247 12.46 -8.18 -4.14
CA TRP A 247 12.45 -6.92 -4.88
C TRP A 247 11.31 -6.87 -5.88
N TYR A 248 10.68 -5.71 -5.98
CA TYR A 248 9.45 -5.51 -6.72
C TYR A 248 9.71 -4.81 -8.05
N GLY A 249 8.79 -4.97 -9.00
CA GLY A 249 8.85 -4.37 -10.32
C GLY A 249 7.47 -4.11 -10.92
N ASN A 250 7.46 -3.38 -12.03
CA ASN A 250 6.25 -2.89 -12.71
C ASN A 250 5.34 -2.04 -11.79
N PHE A 251 5.95 -1.07 -11.11
CA PHE A 251 5.23 -0.09 -10.30
C PHE A 251 4.31 0.75 -11.18
N GLY A 252 3.07 0.94 -10.71
CA GLY A 252 2.09 1.82 -11.36
C GLY A 252 2.17 3.23 -10.82
N VAL A 253 1.92 4.20 -11.69
CA VAL A 253 1.84 5.62 -11.34
C VAL A 253 0.62 6.26 -12.03
N ILE A 254 0.12 7.33 -11.43
CA ILE A 254 -0.92 8.18 -12.02
C ILE A 254 -0.30 9.55 -12.23
N ASP A 255 -0.21 9.98 -13.48
CA ASP A 255 0.22 11.32 -13.90
C ASP A 255 -1.02 12.18 -14.12
N ASN A 256 -1.06 13.38 -13.55
CA ASN A 256 -2.07 14.35 -13.92
C ASN A 256 -1.56 15.24 -15.06
N LEU A 257 -1.93 14.89 -16.30
CA LEU A 257 -1.52 15.59 -17.52
C LEU A 257 -1.93 17.08 -17.59
N ALA A 258 -2.83 17.52 -16.70
CA ALA A 258 -3.20 18.93 -16.57
C ALA A 258 -2.14 19.76 -15.82
N LEU A 259 -1.20 19.10 -15.16
CA LEU A 259 -0.11 19.68 -14.38
C LEU A 259 1.23 19.28 -15.00
N ALA A 260 2.16 20.23 -15.04
CA ALA A 260 3.55 19.98 -15.35
C ALA A 260 4.40 20.24 -14.10
N PRO A 261 5.65 19.74 -14.03
CA PRO A 261 6.55 20.06 -12.93
C PRO A 261 6.75 21.57 -12.69
N ALA A 262 6.71 22.36 -13.77
CA ALA A 262 6.82 23.82 -13.72
C ALA A 262 5.58 24.51 -13.10
N ASP A 263 4.47 23.79 -12.93
CA ASP A 263 3.27 24.29 -12.26
C ASP A 263 3.38 24.18 -10.72
N PHE A 264 4.53 23.76 -10.17
CA PHE A 264 4.74 23.67 -8.74
C PHE A 264 5.88 24.58 -8.27
N ASP A 265 5.58 25.41 -7.28
CA ASP A 265 6.56 26.25 -6.61
C ASP A 265 7.11 25.54 -5.37
N THR A 266 8.42 25.59 -5.18
CA THR A 266 9.08 25.01 -4.00
C THR A 266 9.08 25.99 -2.83
N TYR A 267 8.89 25.50 -1.60
CA TYR A 267 8.98 26.30 -0.39
C TYR A 267 9.55 25.51 0.79
N CYS A 268 9.85 26.23 1.87
CA CYS A 268 10.29 25.65 3.14
C CYS A 268 9.41 26.13 4.30
N ILE A 269 9.33 25.31 5.35
CA ILE A 269 8.72 25.66 6.64
C ILE A 269 9.70 25.38 7.78
N ALA A 270 9.50 26.02 8.94
CA ALA A 270 10.20 25.64 10.17
C ALA A 270 9.39 24.58 10.92
N ALA A 271 10.02 23.47 11.30
CA ALA A 271 9.38 22.49 12.17
C ALA A 271 9.09 23.11 13.56
N PRO A 272 7.97 22.78 14.21
CA PRO A 272 7.70 23.25 15.57
C PRO A 272 8.76 22.74 16.55
N ALA A 273 9.01 23.48 17.63
CA ALA A 273 9.85 23.01 18.73
C ALA A 273 9.10 21.96 19.55
N ASP A 274 9.59 20.73 19.57
CA ASP A 274 9.00 19.62 20.35
C ASP A 274 10.10 18.58 20.64
N SER A 275 10.27 18.24 21.91
CA SER A 275 11.29 17.29 22.37
C SER A 275 11.09 15.86 21.84
N ARG A 276 9.90 15.53 21.33
CA ARG A 276 9.59 14.23 20.70
C ARG A 276 10.06 14.16 19.25
N LEU A 277 10.39 15.29 18.63
CA LEU A 277 10.93 15.32 17.28
C LEU A 277 12.45 15.09 17.31
N PRO A 278 13.02 14.41 16.29
CA PRO A 278 14.46 14.32 16.12
C PRO A 278 15.12 15.70 16.19
N GLY A 279 16.12 15.85 17.05
CA GLY A 279 16.83 17.12 17.25
C GLY A 279 16.02 18.21 17.98
N GLY A 280 14.86 17.89 18.57
CA GLY A 280 14.01 18.85 19.30
C GLY A 280 13.13 19.72 18.41
N GLY A 281 13.07 19.44 17.11
CA GLY A 281 12.36 20.25 16.12
C GLY A 281 13.14 21.50 15.72
N THR A 282 12.46 22.54 15.23
CA THR A 282 13.02 23.83 14.75
C THR A 282 13.88 23.80 13.49
N ASN A 283 14.18 22.62 12.96
CA ASN A 283 14.85 22.49 11.68
C ASN A 283 13.98 23.02 10.54
N ARG A 284 14.64 23.58 9.51
CA ARG A 284 13.98 24.00 8.28
C ARG A 284 13.73 22.76 7.41
N ILE A 285 12.48 22.55 7.03
CA ILE A 285 12.03 21.51 6.11
C ILE A 285 11.81 22.17 4.76
N CYS A 286 12.56 21.74 3.75
CA CYS A 286 12.55 22.30 2.40
C CYS A 286 12.07 21.27 1.38
N ASP A 287 12.12 21.66 0.09
CA ASP A 287 11.68 20.86 -1.05
C ASP A 287 10.24 20.38 -0.91
N LEU A 288 9.42 21.22 -0.27
CA LEU A 288 7.97 21.11 -0.28
C LEU A 288 7.45 21.80 -1.53
N TYR A 289 6.45 21.21 -2.18
CA TYR A 289 5.88 21.75 -3.40
C TYR A 289 4.47 22.28 -3.12
N ASN A 290 4.13 23.42 -3.70
CA ASN A 290 2.76 23.92 -3.77
C ASN A 290 2.41 24.24 -5.22
N VAL A 291 1.33 23.65 -5.72
CA VAL A 291 0.81 23.94 -7.06
C VAL A 291 0.59 25.45 -7.23
N ALA A 292 0.81 25.99 -8.43
CA ALA A 292 0.57 27.39 -8.75
C ALA A 292 -0.92 27.76 -8.61
N PRO A 293 -1.28 28.99 -8.19
CA PRO A 293 -2.67 29.35 -7.95
C PRO A 293 -3.56 29.21 -9.19
N ALA A 294 -3.00 29.51 -10.37
CA ALA A 294 -3.69 29.38 -11.65
C ALA A 294 -4.02 27.92 -12.02
N LYS A 295 -3.33 26.95 -11.41
CA LYS A 295 -3.49 25.52 -11.68
C LYS A 295 -4.27 24.77 -10.60
N PHE A 296 -4.51 25.41 -9.45
CA PHE A 296 -5.17 24.78 -8.30
C PHE A 296 -6.55 24.18 -8.61
N SER A 297 -7.36 24.86 -9.42
CA SER A 297 -8.72 24.43 -9.76
C SER A 297 -8.85 23.85 -11.17
N VAL A 298 -7.73 23.49 -11.80
CA VAL A 298 -7.78 22.86 -13.11
C VAL A 298 -8.26 21.41 -12.94
N PRO A 299 -9.29 20.98 -13.69
CA PRO A 299 -9.75 19.59 -13.64
C PRO A 299 -8.61 18.63 -13.97
N ALA A 300 -8.39 17.65 -13.10
CA ALA A 300 -7.34 16.64 -13.30
C ALA A 300 -7.60 15.82 -14.57
N GLN A 301 -6.54 15.56 -15.35
CA GLN A 301 -6.52 14.67 -16.49
C GLN A 301 -5.56 13.51 -16.18
N ASN A 302 -6.09 12.50 -15.49
CA ASN A 302 -5.26 11.43 -14.98
C ASN A 302 -4.86 10.46 -16.11
N PHE A 303 -3.61 10.04 -16.13
CA PHE A 303 -3.07 9.02 -17.01
C PHE A 303 -2.38 7.96 -16.17
N VAL A 304 -2.93 6.76 -16.17
CA VAL A 304 -2.39 5.62 -15.42
C VAL A 304 -1.45 4.82 -16.28
N THR A 305 -0.21 4.68 -15.82
CA THR A 305 0.87 4.04 -16.59
C THR A 305 1.94 3.44 -15.66
N LEU A 306 3.02 2.93 -16.22
CA LEU A 306 4.16 2.40 -15.49
C LEU A 306 5.09 3.52 -15.03
N ALA A 307 5.58 3.43 -13.79
CA ALA A 307 6.55 4.38 -13.23
C ALA A 307 7.82 4.48 -14.08
N SER A 308 8.20 3.40 -14.77
CA SER A 308 9.35 3.34 -15.69
C SER A 308 9.29 4.35 -16.84
N ASN A 309 8.10 4.87 -17.18
CA ASN A 309 7.95 5.91 -18.19
C ASN A 309 8.44 7.29 -17.68
N TYR A 310 8.48 7.48 -16.36
CA TYR A 310 8.96 8.72 -15.74
C TYR A 310 10.34 8.53 -15.10
N GLY A 311 10.66 7.37 -14.56
CA GLY A 311 11.96 7.15 -13.96
C GLY A 311 12.09 5.81 -13.30
N LYS A 312 13.25 5.58 -12.70
CA LYS A 312 13.50 4.38 -11.92
C LYS A 312 12.76 4.49 -10.58
N GLN A 313 11.97 3.47 -10.29
CA GLN A 313 11.43 3.20 -8.96
C GLN A 313 11.96 1.86 -8.47
N ILE A 314 12.41 1.81 -7.23
CA ILE A 314 12.82 0.57 -6.56
C ILE A 314 12.07 0.40 -5.26
N GLU A 315 11.75 -0.85 -4.96
CA GLU A 315 11.33 -1.30 -3.65
C GLU A 315 11.94 -2.67 -3.43
N HIS A 316 12.56 -2.86 -2.28
CA HIS A 316 13.09 -4.16 -1.91
C HIS A 316 13.14 -4.33 -0.40
N TRP A 317 13.01 -5.58 0.03
CA TRP A 317 13.14 -6.00 1.41
C TRP A 317 14.33 -6.94 1.54
N ASN A 318 15.10 -6.77 2.61
CA ASN A 318 16.17 -7.69 2.98
C ASN A 318 15.96 -8.13 4.42
N GLY A 319 16.17 -9.42 4.71
CA GLY A 319 16.13 -9.92 6.07
C GLY A 319 16.95 -11.17 6.30
N VAL A 320 17.21 -11.41 7.57
CA VAL A 320 17.90 -12.59 8.08
C VAL A 320 17.01 -13.24 9.13
N ASP A 321 16.77 -14.54 8.96
CA ASP A 321 16.05 -15.35 9.90
C ASP A 321 16.99 -16.36 10.54
N PHE A 322 16.88 -16.50 11.85
CA PHE A 322 17.45 -17.59 12.63
C PHE A 322 16.31 -18.40 13.22
N SER A 323 16.38 -19.72 13.13
CA SER A 323 15.45 -20.59 13.84
C SER A 323 16.17 -21.78 14.47
N ALA A 324 15.69 -22.20 15.64
CA ALA A 324 16.17 -23.37 16.36
C ALA A 324 14.98 -24.24 16.77
N LYS A 325 15.17 -25.56 16.69
CA LYS A 325 14.19 -26.56 17.12
C LYS A 325 14.88 -27.62 17.95
N ALA A 326 14.32 -27.94 19.11
CA ALA A 326 14.80 -28.98 20.00
C ALA A 326 13.64 -29.90 20.42
N ARG A 327 13.83 -31.22 20.33
CA ARG A 327 12.89 -32.24 20.83
C ARG A 327 13.61 -33.13 21.84
N LEU A 328 13.57 -32.76 23.10
CA LEU A 328 14.33 -33.41 24.16
C LEU A 328 13.62 -34.68 24.65
N ILE A 329 14.42 -35.62 25.15
CA ILE A 329 13.97 -37.00 25.46
C ILE A 329 12.99 -37.04 26.65
N SER A 330 12.95 -35.98 27.47
CA SER A 330 12.05 -35.85 28.62
C SER A 330 10.61 -35.43 28.28
N GLY A 331 10.20 -35.41 27.00
CA GLY A 331 8.87 -34.92 26.60
C GLY A 331 8.80 -33.40 26.45
N MET A 332 9.95 -32.72 26.41
CA MET A 332 10.06 -31.27 26.16
C MET A 332 10.35 -30.99 24.68
N THR A 333 9.58 -30.10 24.09
CA THR A 333 9.80 -29.55 22.74
C THR A 333 9.92 -28.04 22.84
N VAL A 334 10.94 -27.47 22.19
CA VAL A 334 11.16 -26.03 22.12
C VAL A 334 11.44 -25.65 20.68
N GLN A 335 10.78 -24.61 20.20
CA GLN A 335 11.06 -24.00 18.92
C GLN A 335 11.08 -22.49 19.10
N GLY A 336 12.08 -21.84 18.52
CA GLY A 336 12.15 -20.39 18.53
C GLY A 336 12.92 -19.85 17.35
N GLY A 337 12.82 -18.56 17.14
CA GLY A 337 13.52 -17.88 16.08
C GLY A 337 13.50 -16.37 16.22
N ILE A 338 14.40 -15.75 15.47
CA ILE A 338 14.57 -14.32 15.35
C ILE A 338 14.50 -14.03 13.86
N SER A 339 13.68 -13.06 13.46
CA SER A 339 13.65 -12.54 12.10
C SER A 339 13.97 -11.06 12.17
N THR A 340 14.94 -10.58 11.41
CA THR A 340 15.27 -9.16 11.33
C THR A 340 15.34 -8.73 9.88
N GLY A 341 14.68 -7.63 9.52
CA GLY A 341 14.72 -7.16 8.15
C GLY A 341 14.27 -5.72 7.98
N ARG A 342 14.50 -5.16 6.80
CA ARG A 342 14.15 -3.79 6.44
C ARG A 342 13.66 -3.69 5.01
N THR A 343 12.79 -2.71 4.78
CA THR A 343 12.33 -2.30 3.46
C THR A 343 13.02 -1.01 3.06
N SER A 344 13.43 -0.94 1.79
CA SER A 344 14.04 0.24 1.20
C SER A 344 13.32 0.57 -0.11
N THR A 345 12.87 1.81 -0.22
CA THR A 345 12.10 2.36 -1.34
C THR A 345 12.81 3.58 -1.91
N ASP A 346 12.77 3.74 -3.23
CA ASP A 346 13.22 4.95 -3.89
C ASP A 346 12.36 5.20 -5.13
N ASN A 347 11.67 6.33 -5.17
CA ASN A 347 10.92 6.80 -6.33
C ASN A 347 11.30 8.24 -6.71
N CYS A 348 12.52 8.68 -6.38
CA CYS A 348 12.94 10.07 -6.52
C CYS A 348 12.93 10.58 -7.96
N GLU A 349 13.37 9.75 -8.92
CA GLU A 349 13.32 10.12 -10.34
C GLU A 349 11.89 10.32 -10.84
N VAL A 350 10.94 9.55 -10.30
CA VAL A 350 9.51 9.64 -10.64
C VAL A 350 8.90 10.88 -9.99
N ALA A 351 9.10 11.06 -8.68
CA ALA A 351 8.57 12.21 -7.93
C ALA A 351 9.12 13.56 -8.42
N ALA A 352 10.36 13.60 -8.92
CA ALA A 352 10.93 14.82 -9.52
C ALA A 352 10.24 15.21 -10.84
N LYS A 353 9.71 14.24 -11.60
CA LYS A 353 8.95 14.48 -12.84
C LYS A 353 7.45 14.61 -12.62
N LEU A 354 6.94 14.13 -11.49
CA LEU A 354 5.54 14.17 -11.10
C LEU A 354 5.41 14.69 -9.66
N PRO A 355 5.61 16.00 -9.41
CA PRO A 355 5.55 16.57 -8.06
C PRO A 355 4.18 16.38 -7.37
N GLU A 356 3.12 16.12 -8.13
CA GLU A 356 1.79 15.78 -7.60
C GLU A 356 1.77 14.48 -6.75
N LEU A 357 2.78 13.61 -6.89
CA LEU A 357 2.90 12.41 -6.05
C LEU A 357 3.27 12.74 -4.60
N ILE A 358 3.91 13.90 -4.38
CA ILE A 358 4.40 14.36 -3.08
C ILE A 358 3.73 15.67 -2.65
N SER A 359 2.82 16.21 -3.45
CA SER A 359 2.08 17.44 -3.16
C SER A 359 0.65 17.35 -3.64
N THR A 360 -0.28 17.54 -2.71
CA THR A 360 -1.72 17.61 -2.99
C THR A 360 -2.29 18.94 -2.49
N ALA A 361 -3.60 19.14 -2.63
CA ALA A 361 -4.27 20.32 -2.09
C ALA A 361 -4.14 20.47 -0.56
N THR A 362 -3.93 19.37 0.17
CA THR A 362 -3.87 19.38 1.64
C THR A 362 -2.57 18.86 2.21
N THR A 363 -1.75 18.15 1.44
CA THR A 363 -0.51 17.53 1.92
C THR A 363 0.70 17.99 1.13
N ALA A 364 1.84 18.12 1.79
CA ALA A 364 3.12 18.34 1.15
C ALA A 364 4.19 17.49 1.84
N LEU A 365 4.86 16.64 1.06
CA LEU A 365 5.96 15.81 1.49
C LEU A 365 7.25 16.37 0.88
N PRO A 366 8.34 16.50 1.67
CA PRO A 366 9.64 16.87 1.13
C PRO A 366 10.07 15.88 0.06
N LEU A 367 10.65 16.37 -1.04
CA LEU A 367 11.19 15.48 -2.08
C LEU A 367 12.18 14.48 -1.49
N ALA A 368 12.99 14.86 -0.50
CA ALA A 368 13.92 13.94 0.16
C ALA A 368 13.29 12.64 0.71
N TYR A 369 11.97 12.60 0.93
CA TYR A 369 11.26 11.41 1.43
C TYR A 369 10.89 10.43 0.32
N CYS A 370 11.24 10.72 -0.95
CA CYS A 370 11.12 9.77 -2.06
C CYS A 370 12.06 8.57 -1.89
N HIS A 371 13.17 8.74 -1.15
CA HIS A 371 14.07 7.68 -0.76
C HIS A 371 13.88 7.40 0.74
N MET A 372 13.46 6.19 1.06
CA MET A 372 13.26 5.78 2.45
C MET A 372 13.87 4.43 2.73
N ASP A 373 14.59 4.40 3.84
CA ASP A 373 15.19 3.22 4.42
C ASP A 373 14.57 2.97 5.79
N SER A 374 13.78 1.89 5.91
CA SER A 374 13.23 1.52 7.20
C SER A 374 14.37 1.05 8.13
N PRO A 375 14.24 1.25 9.45
CA PRO A 375 15.11 0.56 10.39
C PRO A 375 14.96 -0.96 10.25
N PHE A 376 15.95 -1.70 10.74
CA PHE A 376 15.81 -3.15 10.88
C PHE A 376 14.77 -3.46 11.95
N LEU A 377 13.72 -4.15 11.53
CA LEU A 377 12.61 -4.59 12.35
C LEU A 377 12.88 -6.02 12.81
N THR A 378 13.11 -6.21 14.12
CA THR A 378 13.39 -7.53 14.69
C THR A 378 12.17 -8.10 15.40
N GLN A 379 11.73 -9.26 14.95
CA GLN A 379 10.70 -10.09 15.58
C GLN A 379 11.36 -11.29 16.27
N VAL A 380 10.88 -11.61 17.47
CA VAL A 380 11.27 -12.82 18.19
C VAL A 380 10.03 -13.65 18.46
N LYS A 381 10.07 -14.93 18.10
CA LYS A 381 8.98 -15.88 18.34
C LYS A 381 9.53 -17.13 19.01
N GLY A 382 8.81 -17.64 20.00
CA GLY A 382 9.18 -18.84 20.71
C GLY A 382 7.94 -19.60 21.16
N LEU A 383 8.04 -20.92 21.17
CA LEU A 383 7.07 -21.80 21.79
C LEU A 383 7.80 -22.97 22.45
N GLY A 384 7.27 -23.42 23.58
CA GLY A 384 7.72 -24.58 24.29
C GLY A 384 6.54 -25.40 24.77
N ALA A 385 6.63 -26.72 24.68
CA ALA A 385 5.66 -27.62 25.26
C ALA A 385 6.37 -28.72 26.03
N TYR A 386 5.87 -29.04 27.23
CA TYR A 386 6.36 -30.11 28.08
C TYR A 386 5.22 -31.02 28.49
N THR A 387 5.30 -32.29 28.10
CA THR A 387 4.33 -33.31 28.52
C THR A 387 4.90 -34.11 29.68
N ILE A 388 4.22 -34.12 30.82
CA ILE A 388 4.63 -34.93 31.98
C ILE A 388 4.41 -36.41 31.65
N PRO A 389 5.47 -37.24 31.53
CA PRO A 389 5.35 -38.58 30.94
C PRO A 389 4.42 -39.55 31.67
N ARG A 390 4.20 -39.35 32.99
CA ARG A 390 3.35 -40.22 33.81
C ARG A 390 1.92 -39.70 33.99
N LEU A 391 1.70 -38.41 33.81
CA LEU A 391 0.41 -37.77 34.05
C LEU A 391 -0.31 -37.41 32.74
N ASN A 392 0.38 -37.48 31.60
CA ASN A 392 -0.14 -37.07 30.28
C ASN A 392 -0.70 -35.64 30.23
N VAL A 393 -0.29 -34.78 31.17
CA VAL A 393 -0.62 -33.35 31.19
C VAL A 393 0.42 -32.60 30.38
N GLN A 394 -0.02 -31.71 29.50
CA GLN A 394 0.86 -30.87 28.69
C GLN A 394 0.81 -29.41 29.15
N PHE A 395 1.99 -28.85 29.41
CA PHE A 395 2.18 -27.43 29.64
C PHE A 395 2.73 -26.79 28.38
N GLY A 396 2.10 -25.71 27.93
CA GLY A 396 2.52 -24.93 26.78
C GLY A 396 2.83 -23.48 27.17
N ALA A 397 3.88 -22.94 26.59
CA ALA A 397 4.17 -21.52 26.66
C ALA A 397 4.51 -21.01 25.26
N SER A 398 4.03 -19.81 24.95
CA SER A 398 4.37 -19.08 23.73
C SER A 398 4.78 -17.65 24.06
N PHE A 399 5.75 -17.17 23.29
CA PHE A 399 6.30 -15.84 23.38
C PHE A 399 6.35 -15.22 21.99
N GLN A 400 5.90 -13.98 21.89
CA GLN A 400 6.02 -13.20 20.67
C GLN A 400 6.37 -11.75 21.02
N SER A 401 7.45 -11.27 20.41
CA SER A 401 7.83 -9.86 20.39
C SER A 401 7.78 -9.38 18.94
N ASN A 402 6.96 -8.37 18.69
CA ASN A 402 6.80 -7.74 17.39
C ASN A 402 7.28 -6.28 17.46
N PRO A 403 7.93 -5.78 16.39
CA PRO A 403 8.14 -4.35 16.20
C PRO A 403 6.82 -3.57 16.33
N GLY A 404 6.88 -2.38 16.90
CA GLY A 404 5.70 -1.56 17.13
C GLY A 404 5.13 -0.93 15.85
N PRO A 405 3.95 -0.31 15.94
CA PRO A 405 3.36 0.37 14.80
C PRO A 405 4.22 1.56 14.38
N ILE A 406 4.07 1.94 13.11
CA ILE A 406 4.65 3.14 12.55
C ILE A 406 3.98 4.36 13.20
N VAL A 407 4.79 5.35 13.56
CA VAL A 407 4.42 6.64 14.12
C VAL A 407 4.67 7.70 13.05
N GLN A 408 3.68 8.56 12.87
CA GLN A 408 3.76 9.73 11.99
C GLN A 408 3.73 11.00 12.84
N ALA A 409 4.40 12.05 12.37
CA ALA A 409 4.40 13.37 13.00
C ALA A 409 3.82 14.37 12.01
N THR A 410 2.50 14.37 11.83
CA THR A 410 1.83 15.27 10.88
C THR A 410 1.64 16.66 11.49
N PHE A 411 2.24 17.66 10.87
CA PHE A 411 2.12 19.06 11.25
C PHE A 411 1.26 19.84 10.26
N ASN A 412 0.22 20.50 10.76
CA ASN A 412 -0.62 21.39 9.96
C ASN A 412 0.07 22.76 9.84
N ALA A 413 1.03 22.89 8.93
CA ALA A 413 1.82 24.10 8.73
C ALA A 413 0.91 25.24 8.21
N PRO A 414 0.70 26.33 8.98
CA PRO A 414 -0.18 27.42 8.55
C PRO A 414 0.35 28.11 7.28
N SER A 415 -0.54 28.64 6.45
CA SER A 415 -0.12 29.40 5.26
C SER A 415 0.78 30.59 5.62
N ALA A 416 0.63 31.18 6.81
CA ALA A 416 1.51 32.25 7.29
C ALA A 416 2.96 31.80 7.52
N LEU A 417 3.18 30.51 7.81
CA LEU A 417 4.51 29.93 7.97
C LEU A 417 5.15 29.58 6.61
N ALA A 418 4.34 29.16 5.64
CA ALA A 418 4.78 28.81 4.29
C ALA A 418 5.02 30.04 3.40
N ALA A 419 4.17 31.06 3.50
CA ALA A 419 4.13 32.21 2.59
C ALA A 419 5.46 32.99 2.48
N PRO A 420 6.23 33.23 3.56
CA PRO A 420 7.51 33.94 3.45
C PRO A 420 8.52 33.23 2.54
N SER A 421 8.53 31.88 2.53
CA SER A 421 9.41 31.10 1.66
C SER A 421 8.82 30.87 0.26
N LEU A 422 7.49 30.73 0.17
CA LEU A 422 6.78 30.47 -1.08
C LEU A 422 6.61 31.74 -1.93
N GLY A 423 6.69 32.93 -1.32
CA GLY A 423 6.46 34.23 -1.96
C GLY A 423 4.97 34.56 -2.18
N ARG A 424 4.06 33.68 -1.73
CA ARG A 424 2.60 33.82 -1.83
C ARG A 424 1.91 32.92 -0.81
N PRO A 425 0.62 33.15 -0.48
CA PRO A 425 -0.19 32.18 0.26
C PRO A 425 -0.26 30.82 -0.45
N LEU A 426 -0.60 29.78 0.31
CA LEU A 426 -0.89 28.46 -0.25
C LEU A 426 -2.05 28.56 -1.25
N SER A 427 -1.93 27.83 -2.37
CA SER A 427 -2.96 27.80 -3.40
C SER A 427 -4.32 27.37 -2.88
N GLY A 428 -5.38 27.87 -3.54
CA GLY A 428 -6.76 27.59 -3.12
C GLY A 428 -7.20 28.27 -1.84
N ASN A 429 -6.46 29.29 -1.36
CA ASN A 429 -6.65 29.90 -0.04
C ASN A 429 -6.59 28.88 1.10
N ALA A 430 -5.79 27.82 0.93
CA ALA A 430 -5.61 26.80 1.95
C ALA A 430 -5.03 27.44 3.23
N THR A 431 -5.69 27.20 4.36
CA THR A 431 -5.24 27.77 5.65
C THR A 431 -3.98 27.10 6.18
N ASN A 432 -3.73 25.86 5.79
CA ASN A 432 -2.56 25.07 6.17
C ASN A 432 -2.27 23.96 5.15
N ALA A 433 -1.03 23.47 5.17
CA ALA A 433 -0.60 22.25 4.49
C ALA A 433 -0.14 21.22 5.53
N GLN A 434 -0.55 19.96 5.36
CA GLN A 434 -0.13 18.85 6.22
C GLN A 434 1.25 18.35 5.78
N VAL A 435 2.23 18.49 6.66
CA VAL A 435 3.61 18.06 6.41
C VAL A 435 4.00 17.02 7.45
N ASN A 436 4.43 15.83 7.00
CA ASN A 436 4.99 14.84 7.90
C ASN A 436 6.41 15.25 8.28
N LEU A 437 6.67 15.40 9.58
CA LEU A 437 7.95 15.83 10.12
C LEU A 437 8.95 14.68 10.25
N PHE A 438 8.51 13.42 10.09
CA PHE A 438 9.39 12.26 10.06
C PHE A 438 9.70 11.83 8.63
N GLY A 439 10.99 11.78 8.29
CA GLY A 439 11.48 11.25 7.01
C GLY A 439 11.62 9.73 6.96
N SER A 440 11.34 9.05 8.08
CA SER A 440 11.24 7.59 8.14
C SER A 440 10.10 7.19 9.06
N ASN A 441 9.56 6.00 8.83
CA ASN A 441 8.56 5.38 9.70
C ASN A 441 9.16 5.13 11.09
N ALA A 442 9.11 6.13 11.98
CA ALA A 442 9.45 5.96 13.39
C ALA A 442 8.54 4.87 13.98
N LEU A 443 9.01 4.07 14.93
CA LEU A 443 8.19 3.01 15.54
C LEU A 443 7.83 3.39 16.97
N ALA A 444 6.59 3.11 17.38
CA ALA A 444 6.23 3.16 18.78
C ALA A 444 6.88 2.00 19.53
N ALA A 445 7.20 2.19 20.81
CA ALA A 445 7.54 1.07 21.67
C ALA A 445 6.28 0.21 21.90
N THR A 446 6.33 -1.09 21.54
CA THR A 446 5.26 -2.05 21.83
C THR A 446 5.54 -2.85 23.10
N PRO A 447 4.52 -3.17 23.91
CA PRO A 447 4.66 -4.16 24.98
C PRO A 447 4.87 -5.56 24.40
N THR A 448 5.74 -6.34 25.03
CA THR A 448 5.96 -7.76 24.74
C THR A 448 4.81 -8.60 25.31
N THR A 449 4.27 -9.54 24.53
CA THR A 449 3.22 -10.46 24.97
C THR A 449 3.76 -11.86 25.21
N ALA A 450 3.47 -12.42 26.39
CA ALA A 450 3.74 -13.81 26.74
C ALA A 450 2.44 -14.46 27.22
N THR A 451 2.17 -15.67 26.74
CA THR A 451 1.00 -16.46 27.14
C THR A 451 1.44 -17.85 27.58
N ALA A 452 0.92 -18.31 28.72
CA ALA A 452 1.15 -19.65 29.24
C ALA A 452 -0.19 -20.32 29.54
N GLY A 453 -0.30 -21.61 29.24
CA GLY A 453 -1.53 -22.39 29.45
C GLY A 453 -1.24 -23.86 29.70
N ALA A 454 -2.18 -24.53 30.36
CA ALA A 454 -2.22 -25.98 30.52
C ALA A 454 -3.39 -26.53 29.69
N LEU A 455 -3.15 -27.63 28.96
CA LEU A 455 -4.17 -28.35 28.19
C LEU A 455 -4.49 -29.70 28.84
#